data_AF-A0A9D5EKB6-F1
#
_entry.id   AF-A0A9D5EKB6-F1
#
_cell.length_a   1.000
_cell.length_b   1.000
_cell.length_c   1.000
_cell.angle_alpha   90.00
_cell.angle_beta   90.00
_cell.angle_gamma   90.00
#
_symmetry.space_group_name_H-M   'P 1'
#
loop_
_entity.id
_entity.type
_entity.pdbx_description
1 polymer ?
#
loop_
_entity_poly.entity_id
_entity_poly.type
_entity_poly.pdbx_seq_one_letter_code
_entity_poly.pdbx_strand_id
1 'polypeptide(L)'
;MLLPITEPILERLRAIRVTQLQHPYADEVLTQQEVIVLTLGLGPAIYLRFDGRVLIWHYMDDEPLRETDDVGDIAAGIVIGARNSGFDGLLSLLPQMPSNGTVCDTCCGTHWWSFPRQTNNKKPGEIVCPTCRGLGWTVESPR
;
A
#
# COMPACT_ATOMS: atom_id res chain seq x y z
N MET A 1 12.62 4.87 3.89
CA MET A 1 12.57 3.51 4.45
C MET A 1 12.81 2.53 3.31
N LEU A 2 13.72 1.57 3.51
CA LEU A 2 14.00 0.52 2.52
C LEU A 2 13.31 -0.78 2.95
N LEU A 3 12.43 -1.30 2.11
CA LEU A 3 11.71 -2.55 2.40
C LEU A 3 12.60 -3.77 2.13
N PRO A 4 12.55 -4.81 2.98
CA PRO A 4 13.38 -6.00 2.83
C PRO A 4 12.82 -6.93 1.75
N ILE A 5 13.09 -6.62 0.48
CA ILE A 5 12.69 -7.46 -0.65
C ILE A 5 13.62 -8.68 -0.75
N THR A 6 13.08 -9.85 -0.42
CA THR A 6 13.77 -11.13 -0.60
C THR A 6 13.59 -11.65 -2.04
N GLU A 7 14.42 -12.59 -2.50
CA GLU A 7 14.29 -13.14 -3.86
C GLU A 7 12.90 -13.73 -4.15
N PRO A 8 12.26 -14.51 -3.25
CA PRO A 8 10.91 -15.01 -3.49
C PRO A 8 9.86 -13.89 -3.65
N ILE A 9 10.02 -12.79 -2.93
CA ILE A 9 9.16 -11.60 -3.09
C ILE A 9 9.45 -10.96 -4.43
N LEU A 10 10.72 -10.74 -4.78
CA LEU A 10 11.13 -10.13 -6.04
C LEU A 10 10.63 -10.89 -7.27
N GLU A 11 10.69 -12.22 -7.25
CA GLU A 11 10.11 -13.07 -8.31
C GLU A 11 8.60 -12.83 -8.47
N ARG A 12 7.87 -12.67 -7.36
CA ARG A 12 6.45 -12.32 -7.41
C ARG A 12 6.19 -10.89 -7.86
N LEU A 13 7.01 -9.92 -7.46
CA LEU A 13 6.90 -8.55 -7.97
C LEU A 13 7.13 -8.50 -9.48
N ARG A 14 8.11 -9.24 -10.01
CA ARG A 14 8.34 -9.38 -11.46
C ARG A 14 7.11 -9.95 -12.17
N ALA A 15 6.49 -11.00 -11.61
CA ALA A 15 5.29 -11.60 -12.19
C ALA A 15 4.09 -10.64 -12.18
N ILE A 16 3.90 -9.89 -11.08
CA ILE A 16 2.86 -8.85 -10.96
C ILE A 16 3.10 -7.76 -12.02
N ARG A 17 4.35 -7.29 -12.16
CA ARG A 17 4.71 -6.25 -13.14
C ARG A 17 4.37 -6.66 -14.56
N VAL A 18 4.66 -7.92 -14.95
CA VAL A 18 4.31 -8.43 -16.28
C VAL A 18 2.81 -8.31 -16.55
N THR A 19 1.97 -8.70 -15.58
CA THR A 19 0.51 -8.55 -15.69
C THR A 19 0.09 -7.08 -15.77
N GLN A 20 0.69 -6.21 -14.96
CA GLN A 20 0.35 -4.78 -14.95
C GLN A 20 0.72 -4.08 -16.26
N LEU A 21 1.84 -4.45 -16.90
CA LEU A 21 2.26 -3.92 -18.20
C LEU A 21 1.33 -4.31 -19.35
N GLN A 22 0.53 -5.37 -19.19
CA GLN A 22 -0.49 -5.75 -20.18
C GLN A 22 -1.76 -4.90 -20.08
N HIS A 23 -1.90 -4.09 -19.03
CA HIS A 23 -3.07 -3.25 -18.84
C HIS A 23 -3.03 -2.05 -19.81
N PRO A 24 -4.13 -1.71 -20.52
CA PRO A 24 -4.16 -0.60 -21.48
C PRO A 24 -3.81 0.78 -20.89
N TYR A 25 -3.90 0.89 -19.57
CA TYR A 25 -3.63 2.10 -18.80
C TYR A 25 -2.35 1.98 -17.96
N ALA A 26 -1.37 1.19 -18.42
CA ALA A 26 -0.05 1.16 -17.80
C ALA A 26 0.59 2.56 -17.90
N ASP A 27 0.90 3.16 -16.75
CA ASP A 27 1.46 4.50 -16.70
C ASP A 27 2.96 4.54 -17.06
N GLU A 28 3.47 5.77 -17.24
CA GLU A 28 4.87 5.99 -17.60
C GLU A 28 5.85 5.50 -16.54
N VAL A 29 5.49 5.56 -15.26
CA VAL A 29 6.34 5.09 -14.16
C VAL A 29 6.53 3.59 -14.26
N LEU A 30 5.43 2.85 -14.44
CA LEU A 30 5.45 1.39 -14.59
C LEU A 30 6.23 0.95 -15.83
N THR A 31 6.08 1.67 -16.95
CA THR A 31 6.74 1.31 -18.23
C THR A 31 8.22 1.65 -18.25
N GLN A 32 8.66 2.72 -17.60
CA GLN A 32 10.05 3.20 -17.63
C GLN A 32 10.89 2.73 -16.45
N GLN A 33 10.27 2.32 -15.33
CA GLN A 33 10.98 1.93 -14.12
C GLN A 33 10.68 0.48 -13.70
N GLU A 34 11.61 -0.11 -12.94
CA GLU A 34 11.46 -1.43 -12.33
C GLU A 34 10.59 -1.38 -11.07
N VAL A 35 9.29 -1.16 -11.28
CA VAL A 35 8.29 -1.03 -10.22
C VAL A 35 7.07 -1.92 -10.45
N ILE A 36 6.29 -2.13 -9.40
CA ILE A 36 4.86 -2.44 -9.50
C ILE A 36 4.03 -1.25 -9.03
N VAL A 37 2.82 -1.15 -9.57
CA VAL A 37 1.79 -0.25 -9.07
C VAL A 37 1.12 -0.89 -7.85
N LEU A 38 1.10 -0.19 -6.71
CA LEU A 38 0.38 -0.62 -5.52
C LEU A 38 -1.06 -0.07 -5.53
N THR A 39 -1.23 1.20 -5.88
CA THR A 39 -2.54 1.84 -6.03
C THR A 39 -2.47 3.04 -6.99
N LEU A 40 -3.55 3.25 -7.75
CA LEU A 40 -3.85 4.46 -8.54
C LEU A 40 -5.20 5.07 -8.11
N GLY A 41 -5.61 4.81 -6.86
CA GLY A 41 -6.96 5.11 -6.37
C GLY A 41 -7.27 6.60 -6.16
N LEU A 42 -8.24 6.88 -5.29
CA LEU A 42 -8.72 8.24 -4.95
C LEU A 42 -7.71 9.11 -4.18
N GLY A 43 -6.45 8.71 -4.13
CA GLY A 43 -5.35 9.43 -3.47
C GLY A 43 -4.11 9.41 -4.37
N PRO A 44 -2.92 9.60 -3.80
CA PRO A 44 -1.70 9.52 -4.58
C PRO A 44 -1.51 8.12 -5.19
N ALA A 45 -0.92 8.09 -6.38
CA ALA A 45 -0.41 6.86 -6.95
C ALA A 45 0.79 6.40 -6.13
N ILE A 46 0.85 5.12 -5.78
CA ILE A 46 1.95 4.54 -4.98
C ILE A 46 2.54 3.36 -5.75
N TYR A 47 3.87 3.31 -5.80
CA TYR A 47 4.64 2.30 -6.50
C TYR A 47 5.66 1.66 -5.57
N LEU A 48 5.92 0.37 -5.76
CA LEU A 48 7.01 -0.35 -5.10
C LEU A 48 8.10 -0.67 -6.11
N ARG A 49 9.29 -0.10 -5.91
CA ARG A 49 10.50 -0.46 -6.67
C ARG A 49 11.02 -1.83 -6.25
N PHE A 50 11.66 -2.52 -7.19
CA PHE A 50 12.29 -3.82 -6.93
C PHE A 50 13.46 -3.76 -5.94
N ASP A 51 14.04 -2.58 -5.74
CA ASP A 51 15.06 -2.34 -4.72
C ASP A 51 14.47 -2.06 -3.32
N GLY A 52 13.14 -2.07 -3.16
CA GLY A 52 12.47 -1.88 -1.87
C GLY A 52 12.13 -0.44 -1.53
N ARG A 53 12.41 0.53 -2.41
CA ARG A 53 11.97 1.93 -2.23
C ARG A 53 10.54 2.11 -2.70
N VAL A 54 9.82 3.04 -2.07
CA VAL A 54 8.42 3.37 -2.42
C VAL A 54 8.37 4.74 -3.07
N LEU A 55 7.72 4.81 -4.23
CA LEU A 55 7.46 6.06 -4.92
C LEU A 55 6.02 6.49 -4.70
N ILE A 56 5.80 7.79 -4.60
CA ILE A 56 4.48 8.41 -4.47
C ILE A 56 4.34 9.51 -5.52
N TRP A 57 3.16 9.62 -6.11
CA TRP A 57 2.86 10.64 -7.10
C TRP A 57 1.46 11.22 -6.94
N HIS A 58 1.39 12.53 -6.67
CA HIS A 58 0.15 13.29 -6.59
C HIS A 58 -0.15 13.96 -7.94
N TYR A 59 -0.61 13.16 -8.90
CA TYR A 59 -0.88 13.62 -10.28
C TYR A 59 -1.93 14.75 -10.36
N MET A 60 -2.81 14.85 -9.37
CA MET A 60 -3.84 15.91 -9.30
C MET A 60 -3.33 17.22 -8.69
N ASP A 61 -2.23 17.17 -7.96
CA ASP A 61 -1.68 18.31 -7.22
C ASP A 61 -0.42 18.88 -7.89
N ASP A 62 -0.13 18.46 -9.13
CA ASP A 62 1.08 18.79 -9.91
C ASP A 62 2.41 18.53 -9.15
N GLU A 63 2.41 17.64 -8.15
CA GLU A 63 3.64 17.28 -7.46
C GLU A 63 4.45 16.27 -8.29
N PRO A 64 5.79 16.41 -8.35
CA PRO A 64 6.63 15.46 -9.04
C PRO A 64 6.61 14.09 -8.33
N LEU A 65 6.81 13.03 -9.12
CA LEU A 65 7.11 11.70 -8.60
C LEU A 65 8.32 11.77 -7.65
N ARG A 66 8.16 11.25 -6.44
CA ARG A 66 9.22 11.26 -5.42
C ARG A 66 9.24 9.97 -4.62
N GLU A 67 10.39 9.67 -4.01
CA GLU A 67 10.48 8.63 -2.99
C GLU A 67 9.74 9.10 -1.72
N THR A 68 9.05 8.20 -1.03
CA THR A 68 8.42 8.49 0.27
C THR A 68 9.03 7.62 1.36
N ASP A 69 9.23 8.25 2.52
CA ASP A 69 9.65 7.60 3.76
C ASP A 69 8.53 7.59 4.82
N ASP A 70 7.35 8.14 4.48
CA ASP A 70 6.21 8.13 5.38
C ASP A 70 5.68 6.70 5.54
N VAL A 71 5.76 6.21 6.78
CA VAL A 71 5.41 4.83 7.12
C VAL A 71 3.94 4.52 6.85
N GLY A 72 3.04 5.50 7.00
CA GLY A 72 1.61 5.31 6.76
C GLY A 72 1.27 5.22 5.27
N ASP A 73 1.91 6.03 4.43
CA ASP A 73 1.74 5.94 2.97
C ASP A 73 2.26 4.60 2.44
N ILE A 74 3.44 4.19 2.92
CA ILE A 74 4.02 2.90 2.58
C ILE A 74 3.10 1.75 3.02
N ALA A 75 2.62 1.78 4.27
CA ALA A 75 1.74 0.74 4.80
C ALA A 75 0.40 0.67 4.03
N ALA A 76 -0.23 1.82 3.76
CA ALA A 76 -1.46 1.88 2.98
C ALA A 76 -1.25 1.33 1.56
N GLY A 77 -0.17 1.72 0.89
CA GLY A 77 0.22 1.20 -0.42
C GLY A 77 0.39 -0.32 -0.40
N ILE A 78 1.15 -0.86 0.56
CA ILE A 78 1.37 -2.30 0.70
C ILE A 78 0.05 -3.06 0.89
N VAL A 79 -0.82 -2.58 1.78
CA VAL A 79 -2.11 -3.23 2.08
C VAL A 79 -3.04 -3.23 0.86
N ILE A 80 -3.12 -2.11 0.15
CA ILE A 80 -3.93 -2.01 -1.08
C ILE A 80 -3.31 -2.89 -2.18
N GLY A 81 -1.99 -2.84 -2.36
CA GLY A 81 -1.27 -3.63 -3.34
C GLY A 81 -1.42 -5.14 -3.12
N ALA A 82 -1.37 -5.61 -1.86
CA ALA A 82 -1.62 -7.00 -1.50
C ALA A 82 -3.02 -7.43 -1.96
N ARG A 83 -4.05 -6.64 -1.64
CA ARG A 83 -5.43 -6.90 -2.06
C ARG A 83 -5.60 -6.87 -3.58
N ASN A 84 -5.04 -5.88 -4.26
CA ASN A 84 -5.21 -5.69 -5.70
C ASN A 84 -4.48 -6.76 -6.53
N SER A 85 -3.31 -7.20 -6.08
CA SER A 85 -2.51 -8.23 -6.75
C SER A 85 -2.87 -9.67 -6.34
N GLY A 86 -3.60 -9.83 -5.24
CA GLY A 86 -3.85 -11.15 -4.63
C GLY A 86 -2.60 -11.79 -4.01
N PHE A 87 -1.57 -10.99 -3.72
CA PHE A 87 -0.31 -11.46 -3.14
C PHE A 87 -0.15 -10.97 -1.69
N ASP A 88 -0.64 -11.76 -0.75
CA ASP A 88 -0.56 -11.48 0.69
C ASP A 88 0.88 -11.39 1.21
N GLY A 89 1.86 -11.93 0.48
CA GLY A 89 3.27 -11.80 0.82
C GLY A 89 3.76 -10.35 0.88
N LEU A 90 3.09 -9.41 0.22
CA LEU A 90 3.35 -7.97 0.39
C LEU A 90 3.17 -7.51 1.84
N LEU A 91 2.23 -8.08 2.59
CA LEU A 91 2.00 -7.71 3.99
C LEU A 91 3.20 -8.04 4.89
N SER A 92 4.06 -8.97 4.49
CA SER A 92 5.31 -9.27 5.21
C SER A 92 6.35 -8.14 5.15
N LEU A 93 6.16 -7.17 4.24
CA LEU A 93 7.00 -5.98 4.13
C LEU A 93 6.57 -4.87 5.10
N LEU A 94 5.41 -5.00 5.74
CA LEU A 94 4.98 -4.01 6.73
C LEU A 94 5.94 -3.97 7.92
N PRO A 95 6.18 -2.79 8.50
CA PRO A 95 6.94 -2.68 9.73
C PRO A 95 6.33 -3.54 10.83
N GLN A 96 7.19 -4.27 11.55
CA GLN A 96 6.76 -5.04 12.71
C GLN A 96 6.22 -4.11 13.80
N MET A 97 5.22 -4.59 14.52
CA MET A 97 4.69 -3.87 15.68
C MET A 97 5.82 -3.68 16.71
N PRO A 98 6.09 -2.43 17.14
CA PRO A 98 7.10 -2.18 18.16
C PRO A 98 6.64 -2.74 19.53
N SER A 99 7.57 -2.86 20.48
CA SER A 99 7.27 -3.44 21.80
C SER A 99 6.24 -2.65 22.63
N ASN A 100 6.09 -1.35 22.35
CA ASN A 100 5.07 -0.48 22.95
C ASN A 100 3.83 -0.30 22.05
N GLY A 101 3.73 -1.08 20.96
CA GLY A 101 2.59 -1.05 20.05
C GLY A 101 1.44 -1.90 20.57
N THR A 102 0.23 -1.49 20.26
CA THR A 102 -1.01 -2.26 20.47
C THR A 102 -1.68 -2.53 19.13
N VAL A 103 -2.41 -3.66 19.04
CA VAL A 103 -3.26 -3.93 17.87
C VAL A 103 -4.27 -2.79 17.74
N CYS A 104 -4.47 -2.29 16.53
CA CYS A 104 -5.36 -1.15 16.31
C CYS A 104 -6.81 -1.53 16.58
N ASP A 105 -7.45 -0.89 17.56
CA ASP A 105 -8.84 -1.17 17.94
C ASP A 105 -9.86 -0.86 16.83
N THR A 106 -9.54 0.06 15.92
CA THR A 106 -10.46 0.44 14.83
C THR A 106 -10.58 -0.64 13.76
N CYS A 107 -9.49 -1.33 13.44
CA CYS A 107 -9.49 -2.39 12.42
C CYS A 107 -9.22 -3.79 12.97
N CYS A 108 -9.01 -3.94 14.28
CA CYS A 108 -8.64 -5.19 14.95
C CYS A 108 -7.44 -5.89 14.27
N GLY A 109 -6.46 -5.11 13.79
CA GLY A 109 -5.29 -5.65 13.09
C GLY A 109 -5.52 -6.08 11.63
N THR A 110 -6.74 -5.94 11.10
CA THR A 110 -7.05 -6.37 9.71
C THR A 110 -6.57 -5.40 8.64
N HIS A 111 -6.05 -4.23 9.03
CA HIS A 111 -5.64 -3.12 8.14
C HIS A 111 -6.79 -2.39 7.41
N TRP A 112 -8.01 -2.94 7.43
CA TRP A 112 -9.17 -2.37 6.74
C TRP A 112 -10.21 -1.87 7.74
N TRP A 113 -10.83 -0.74 7.42
CA TRP A 113 -11.99 -0.23 8.13
C TRP A 113 -13.20 -0.28 7.22
N SER A 114 -14.25 -0.95 7.68
CA SER A 114 -15.52 -1.06 6.97
C SER A 114 -16.50 0.00 7.48
N PHE A 115 -17.22 0.66 6.58
CA PHE A 115 -18.23 1.66 6.91
C PHE A 115 -19.54 1.40 6.16
N PRO A 116 -20.69 1.79 6.75
CA PRO A 116 -21.98 1.67 6.07
C PRO A 116 -21.99 2.52 4.80
N ARG A 117 -22.39 1.94 3.67
CA ARG A 117 -22.59 2.70 2.43
C ARG A 117 -24.01 3.25 2.42
N GLN A 118 -24.17 4.56 2.21
CA GLN A 118 -25.49 5.22 2.22
C GLN A 118 -26.34 4.97 0.96
N THR A 119 -25.84 4.18 0.00
CA THR A 119 -26.56 3.85 -1.24
C THR A 119 -27.14 2.44 -1.16
N ASN A 120 -28.19 2.13 -1.94
CA ASN A 120 -28.88 0.83 -2.00
C ASN A 120 -28.01 -0.40 -2.35
N ASN A 121 -26.69 -0.26 -2.40
CA ASN A 121 -25.74 -1.35 -2.63
C ASN A 121 -25.48 -2.13 -1.33
N LYS A 122 -25.77 -3.43 -1.36
CA LYS A 122 -25.74 -4.38 -0.22
C LYS A 122 -24.37 -4.65 0.41
N LYS A 123 -23.28 -4.03 -0.07
CA LYS A 123 -21.93 -4.26 0.48
C LYS A 123 -21.40 -3.00 1.19
N PRO A 124 -20.87 -3.12 2.42
CA PRO A 124 -20.21 -2.01 3.10
C PRO A 124 -19.05 -1.47 2.27
N GLY A 125 -18.77 -0.18 2.41
CA GLY A 125 -17.54 0.40 1.88
C GLY A 125 -16.36 -0.03 2.75
N GLU A 126 -15.19 -0.18 2.15
CA GLU A 126 -13.96 -0.45 2.88
C GLU A 126 -12.85 0.49 2.41
N ILE A 127 -12.07 0.98 3.37
CA ILE A 127 -10.83 1.71 3.12
C ILE A 127 -9.72 1.15 4.01
N VAL A 128 -8.47 1.49 3.69
CA VAL A 128 -7.36 1.29 4.62
C VAL A 128 -7.71 2.02 5.93
N CYS A 129 -7.48 1.36 7.05
CA CYS A 129 -7.85 1.88 8.36
C CYS A 129 -7.22 3.27 8.59
N PRO A 130 -8.04 4.32 8.82
CA PRO A 130 -7.53 5.68 8.96
C PRO A 130 -6.74 5.87 10.27
N THR A 131 -7.04 5.07 11.30
CA THR A 131 -6.40 5.16 12.62
C THR A 131 -4.95 4.65 12.58
N CYS A 132 -4.71 3.47 12.02
CA CYS A 132 -3.36 2.89 11.93
C CYS A 132 -2.67 3.10 10.59
N ARG A 133 -3.33 3.79 9.64
CA ARG A 133 -2.85 4.04 8.27
C ARG A 133 -2.38 2.76 7.55
N GLY A 134 -3.02 1.64 7.85
CA GLY A 134 -2.69 0.33 7.26
C GLY A 134 -1.65 -0.49 8.03
N LEU A 135 -1.07 0.00 9.13
CA LEU A 135 -0.10 -0.78 9.92
C LEU A 135 -0.71 -1.97 10.66
N GLY A 136 -1.99 -1.88 11.03
CA GLY A 136 -2.66 -2.88 11.87
C GLY A 136 -2.39 -2.69 13.37
N TRP A 137 -1.50 -1.78 13.75
CA TRP A 137 -1.15 -1.44 15.12
C TRP A 137 -1.00 0.07 15.31
N THR A 138 -1.04 0.52 16.56
CA THR A 138 -0.82 1.92 16.95
C THR A 138 0.18 2.00 18.10
N VAL A 139 0.90 3.11 18.20
CA VAL A 139 1.65 3.47 19.41
C VAL A 139 0.91 4.59 20.12
N GLU A 140 0.74 4.50 21.43
CA GLU A 140 0.26 5.66 22.19
C GLU A 140 1.29 6.79 22.03
N SER A 141 0.84 7.94 21.51
CA SER A 141 1.67 9.14 21.60
C SER A 141 1.80 9.52 23.07
N PRO A 142 3.01 9.79 23.59
CA PRO A 142 3.13 10.36 24.92
C PRO A 142 2.33 11.67 24.93
N ARG A 143 1.33 11.73 25.81
CA ARG A 143 0.52 12.94 26.03
C ARG A 143 1.35 14.04 26.66
#